data_AF-A0A2U2CEM0-F1
#
_entry.id   AF-A0A2U2CEM0-F1
#
_cell.length_a   1.000
_cell.length_b   1.000
_cell.length_c   1.000
_cell.angle_alpha   90.00
_cell.angle_beta   90.00
_cell.angle_gamma   90.00
#
_symmetry.space_group_name_H-M   'P 1'
#
loop_
_entity.id
_entity.type
_entity.pdbx_description
1 polymer ?
#
loop_
_entity_poly.entity_id
_entity_poly.type
_entity_poly.pdbx_seq_one_letter_code
_entity_poly.pdbx_strand_id
1 'polypeptide(L)'
;MTRISVPSLALAALLGLSACATVAADAPALLPQSVIDARTQGAADPSRAQASSAALNARAASLRARAQQMRYQGLSFADYAEMRRRALALDEQATDAQAGSN
;
A
#
# COMPACT_ATOMS: atom_id res chain seq x y z
N MET A 1 23.78 32.83 5.41
CA MET A 1 23.39 32.98 3.99
C MET A 1 23.80 31.72 3.24
N THR A 2 22.95 30.70 3.22
CA THR A 2 23.21 29.41 2.57
C THR A 2 22.49 29.38 1.23
N ARG A 3 23.26 29.31 0.13
CA ARG A 3 22.74 29.21 -1.24
C ARG A 3 22.12 27.83 -1.43
N ILE A 4 20.82 27.78 -1.65
CA ILE A 4 20.10 26.57 -2.04
C ILE A 4 20.43 26.33 -3.52
N SER A 5 21.37 25.43 -3.76
CA SER A 5 21.65 24.90 -5.10
C SER A 5 20.55 23.88 -5.42
N VAL A 6 19.50 24.32 -6.10
CA VAL A 6 18.48 23.43 -6.66
C VAL A 6 19.12 22.65 -7.81
N PRO A 7 19.26 21.31 -7.73
CA PRO A 7 19.80 20.54 -8.84
C PRO A 7 18.86 20.67 -10.03
N SER A 8 19.41 21.09 -11.18
CA SER A 8 18.68 21.38 -12.43
C SER A 8 17.79 20.23 -12.93
N LEU A 9 17.99 19.01 -12.43
CA LEU A 9 17.14 17.84 -12.67
C LEU A 9 15.74 17.98 -12.06
N ALA A 10 15.59 18.64 -10.90
CA ALA A 10 14.30 18.85 -10.27
C ALA A 10 13.45 19.87 -11.04
N LEU A 11 14.08 20.92 -11.60
CA LEU A 11 13.39 21.88 -12.46
C LEU A 11 12.95 21.24 -13.78
N ALA A 12 13.81 20.40 -14.38
CA ALA A 12 13.49 19.68 -15.62
C ALA A 12 12.33 18.69 -15.44
N ALA A 13 12.22 18.03 -14.28
CA ALA A 13 11.10 17.15 -13.96
C ALA A 13 9.78 17.92 -13.79
N LEU A 14 9.81 19.09 -13.14
CA LEU A 14 8.64 19.97 -13.00
C LEU A 14 8.18 20.57 -14.34
N LEU A 15 9.12 20.94 -15.22
CA LEU A 15 8.82 21.43 -16.58
C LEU A 15 8.36 20.30 -17.52
N GLY A 16 8.88 19.08 -17.36
CA GLY A 16 8.42 17.90 -18.09
C GLY A 16 6.98 17.52 -17.78
N LEU A 17 6.54 17.71 -16.53
CA LEU A 17 5.14 17.52 -16.14
C LEU A 17 4.20 18.57 -16.76
N SER A 18 4.68 19.79 -17.06
CA SER A 18 3.86 20.83 -17.69
C SER A 18 3.72 20.67 -19.21
N ALA A 19 4.61 19.89 -19.85
CA ALA A 19 4.57 19.64 -21.29
C ALA A 19 3.65 18.47 -21.68
N CYS A 20 3.18 17.67 -20.72
CA CYS A 20 2.20 16.60 -20.91
C CYS A 20 0.73 17.05 -20.69
N ALA A 21 0.45 18.35 -20.76
CA ALA A 21 -0.89 18.90 -20.57
C ALA A 21 -1.79 18.80 -21.84
N THR A 22 -1.63 17.77 -22.66
CA THR A 22 -2.69 17.39 -23.60
C THR A 22 -3.69 16.55 -22.82
N VAL A 23 -4.58 17.21 -22.09
CA VAL A 23 -5.82 16.58 -21.64
C VAL A 23 -6.52 16.10 -22.90
N ALA A 24 -6.56 14.78 -23.09
CA ALA A 24 -7.33 14.19 -24.18
C ALA A 24 -8.76 14.76 -24.11
N ALA A 25 -9.32 15.18 -25.25
CA ALA A 25 -10.68 15.72 -25.31
C ALA A 25 -11.76 14.72 -24.83
N ASP A 26 -11.35 13.46 -24.61
CA ASP A 26 -12.14 12.36 -24.09
C ASP A 26 -11.74 12.00 -22.65
N ALA A 27 -11.34 13.00 -21.85
CA ALA A 27 -11.16 12.81 -20.42
C ALA A 27 -12.53 12.54 -19.78
N PRO A 28 -12.71 11.43 -19.03
CA PRO A 28 -13.97 11.15 -18.36
C PRO A 28 -14.30 12.33 -17.45
N ALA A 29 -15.54 12.80 -17.52
CA ALA A 29 -16.00 13.94 -16.72
C ALA A 29 -15.57 13.73 -15.26
N LEU A 30 -14.78 14.66 -14.74
CA LEU A 30 -14.33 14.62 -13.36
C LEU A 30 -15.57 14.57 -12.46
N LEU A 31 -15.58 13.60 -11.53
CA LEU A 31 -16.67 13.47 -10.58
C LEU A 31 -16.82 14.79 -9.81
N PRO A 32 -18.05 15.30 -9.63
CA PRO A 32 -18.26 16.49 -8.83
C PRO A 32 -17.77 16.24 -7.40
N GLN A 33 -17.18 17.27 -6.78
CA GLN A 33 -16.57 17.17 -5.45
C GLN A 33 -17.52 16.58 -4.40
N SER A 34 -18.81 16.92 -4.48
CA SER A 34 -19.84 16.36 -3.59
C SER A 34 -19.99 14.84 -3.68
N VAL A 35 -19.77 14.26 -4.86
CA VAL A 35 -19.80 12.80 -5.06
C VAL A 35 -18.51 12.16 -4.56
N ILE A 36 -17.38 12.87 -4.68
CA ILE A 36 -16.12 12.45 -4.07
C ILE A 36 -16.29 12.41 -2.54
N ASP A 37 -16.79 13.50 -1.95
CA ASP A 37 -16.99 13.63 -0.51
C ASP A 37 -17.97 12.58 0.03
N ALA A 38 -19.09 12.35 -0.66
CA ALA A 38 -20.05 11.32 -0.29
C ALA A 38 -19.46 9.90 -0.35
N ARG A 39 -18.58 9.63 -1.33
CA ARG A 39 -17.88 8.33 -1.42
C ARG A 39 -16.79 8.18 -0.36
N THR A 40 -16.11 9.26 0.01
CA THR A 40 -15.06 9.24 1.03
C THR A 40 -15.61 9.20 2.46
N GLN A 41 -16.83 9.70 2.69
CA GLN A 41 -17.49 9.65 4.01
C GLN A 41 -17.67 8.20 4.53
N GLY A 42 -17.87 7.22 3.65
CA GLY A 42 -17.92 5.79 4.02
C GLY A 42 -16.57 5.07 3.95
N ALA A 43 -15.51 5.73 3.48
CA ALA A 43 -14.19 5.11 3.31
C ALA A 43 -13.41 5.00 4.62
N ALA A 44 -13.69 5.89 5.58
CA ALA A 44 -13.07 5.92 6.90
C ALA A 44 -13.84 5.09 7.96
N ASP A 45 -14.40 3.94 7.58
CA ASP A 45 -15.08 3.04 8.52
C ASP A 45 -14.04 2.24 9.35
N PRO A 46 -13.90 2.53 10.67
CA PRO A 46 -12.92 1.85 11.51
C PRO A 46 -13.21 0.35 11.67
N SER A 47 -14.47 -0.08 11.55
CA SER A 47 -14.84 -1.49 11.63
C SER A 47 -14.33 -2.28 10.43
N ARG A 48 -14.32 -1.66 9.24
CA ARG A 48 -13.75 -2.23 8.02
C ARG A 48 -12.23 -2.34 8.12
N ALA A 49 -11.56 -1.34 8.68
CA ALA A 49 -10.12 -1.38 8.93
C ALA A 49 -9.75 -2.53 9.90
N GLN A 50 -10.46 -2.64 11.02
CA GLN A 50 -10.28 -3.74 11.98
C GLN A 50 -10.52 -5.12 11.35
N ALA A 51 -11.60 -5.29 10.59
CA ALA A 51 -11.90 -6.54 9.90
C ALA A 51 -10.81 -6.92 8.88
N SER A 52 -10.29 -5.94 8.14
CA SER A 52 -9.19 -6.16 7.19
C SER A 52 -7.89 -6.57 7.90
N SER A 53 -7.53 -5.89 9.00
CA SER A 53 -6.35 -6.23 9.80
C SER A 53 -6.45 -7.64 10.41
N ALA A 54 -7.63 -8.02 10.91
CA ALA A 54 -7.87 -9.35 11.45
C ALA A 54 -7.71 -10.45 10.38
N ALA A 55 -8.20 -10.19 9.16
CA ALA A 55 -8.06 -11.12 8.04
C ALA A 55 -6.59 -11.27 7.60
N LEU A 56 -5.82 -10.17 7.54
CA LEU A 56 -4.40 -10.18 7.23
C LEU A 56 -3.60 -10.95 8.29
N ASN A 57 -3.87 -10.69 9.57
CA ASN A 57 -3.23 -11.40 10.69
C ASN A 57 -3.52 -12.90 10.68
N ALA A 58 -4.76 -13.31 10.39
CA ALA A 58 -5.13 -14.71 10.26
C ALA A 58 -4.36 -15.42 9.13
N ARG A 59 -4.21 -14.75 7.97
CA ARG A 59 -3.41 -15.26 6.85
C ARG A 59 -1.93 -15.37 7.22
N ALA A 60 -1.36 -14.35 7.85
CA ALA A 60 0.03 -14.38 8.32
C ALA A 60 0.25 -15.54 9.31
N ALA A 61 -0.66 -15.76 10.26
CA ALA A 61 -0.59 -16.88 11.20
C ALA A 61 -0.59 -18.24 10.47
N SER A 62 -1.44 -18.42 9.47
CA SER A 62 -1.49 -19.66 8.68
C SER A 62 -0.19 -19.92 7.91
N LEU A 63 0.43 -18.88 7.35
CA LEU A 63 1.70 -19.00 6.64
C LEU A 63 2.84 -19.32 7.59
N ARG A 64 2.88 -18.69 8.77
CA ARG A 64 3.87 -19.04 9.81
C ARG A 64 3.72 -20.49 10.26
N ALA A 65 2.50 -20.97 10.48
CA ALA A 65 2.25 -22.35 10.87
C ALA A 65 2.77 -23.34 9.81
N ARG A 66 2.46 -23.10 8.53
CA ARG A 66 2.97 -23.92 7.41
C ARG A 66 4.49 -23.86 7.29
N ALA A 67 5.08 -22.67 7.44
CA ALA A 67 6.53 -22.51 7.42
C ALA A 67 7.20 -23.33 8.55
N GLN A 68 6.67 -23.27 9.78
CA GLN A 68 7.19 -24.07 10.88
C GLN A 68 7.03 -25.57 10.61
N GLN A 69 5.88 -26.01 10.08
CA GLN A 69 5.68 -27.40 9.70
C GLN A 69 6.71 -27.88 8.67
N MET A 70 6.99 -27.07 7.64
CA MET A 70 8.03 -27.38 6.65
C MET A 70 9.42 -27.44 7.28
N ARG A 71 9.72 -26.56 8.25
CA ARG A 71 10.98 -26.56 9.00
C ARG A 71 11.14 -27.82 9.84
N TYR A 72 10.10 -28.28 10.51
CA TYR A 72 10.13 -29.52 11.30
C TYR A 72 10.26 -30.76 10.42
N GLN A 73 9.65 -30.75 9.23
CA GLN A 73 9.70 -31.88 8.29
C GLN A 73 10.94 -31.87 7.39
N GLY A 74 11.76 -30.81 7.44
CA GLY A 74 12.99 -30.68 6.64
C GLY A 74 12.75 -30.58 5.12
N LEU A 75 11.54 -30.22 4.70
CA LEU A 75 11.09 -30.42 3.31
C LEU A 75 11.64 -29.40 2.30
N SER A 76 11.91 -28.15 2.72
CA SER A 76 12.50 -27.12 1.85
C SER A 76 12.82 -25.85 2.64
N PHE A 77 14.08 -25.43 2.64
CA PHE A 77 14.48 -24.14 3.25
C PHE A 77 14.03 -22.94 2.42
N ALA A 78 13.98 -23.08 1.10
CA ALA A 78 13.56 -22.01 0.18
C ALA A 78 12.08 -21.68 0.38
N ASP A 79 11.21 -22.69 0.45
CA ASP A 79 9.76 -22.51 0.65
C ASP A 79 9.47 -22.00 2.06
N TYR A 80 10.22 -22.48 3.07
CA TYR A 80 10.18 -21.91 4.42
C TYR A 80 10.48 -20.40 4.41
N ALA A 81 11.58 -20.00 3.77
CA ALA A 81 11.99 -18.60 3.72
C ALA A 81 10.98 -17.74 2.94
N GLU A 82 10.37 -18.29 1.89
CA GLU A 82 9.31 -17.62 1.14
C GLU A 82 8.05 -17.42 1.98
N MET A 83 7.52 -18.48 2.62
CA MET A 83 6.33 -18.37 3.47
C MET A 83 6.54 -17.41 4.64
N ARG A 84 7.75 -17.39 5.22
CA ARG A 84 8.11 -16.45 6.27
C ARG A 84 8.16 -15.00 5.77
N ARG A 85 8.73 -14.75 4.59
CA ARG A 85 8.73 -13.42 3.96
C ARG A 85 7.30 -12.93 3.67
N ARG A 86 6.45 -13.80 3.12
CA ARG A 86 5.04 -13.47 2.86
C ARG A 86 4.27 -13.16 4.14
N ALA A 87 4.53 -13.90 5.23
CA ALA A 87 3.91 -13.61 6.52
C ALA A 87 4.29 -12.22 7.05
N LEU A 88 5.58 -11.84 6.96
CA LEU A 88 6.06 -10.52 7.40
C LEU A 88 5.42 -9.38 6.59
N ALA A 89 5.32 -9.54 5.26
CA ALA A 89 4.68 -8.53 4.41
C ALA A 89 3.20 -8.31 4.77
N LEU A 90 2.49 -9.38 5.18
CA LEU A 90 1.10 -9.26 5.62
C LEU A 90 0.98 -8.57 6.99
N ASP A 91 1.95 -8.74 7.89
CA ASP A 91 1.98 -8.04 9.18
C ASP A 91 2.23 -6.54 9.00
N GLU A 92 3.15 -6.18 8.09
CA GLU A 92 3.43 -4.79 7.73
C GLU A 92 2.17 -4.12 7.15
N GLN A 93 1.50 -4.79 6.21
CA GLN A 93 0.21 -4.32 5.67
C GLN A 93 -0.89 -4.20 6.73
N ALA A 94 -0.93 -5.11 7.72
CA ALA A 94 -1.89 -5.03 8.81
C ALA A 94 -1.59 -3.84 9.75
N THR A 95 -0.31 -3.54 9.96
CA THR A 95 0.16 -2.40 10.77
C THR A 95 -0.17 -1.07 10.09
N ASP A 96 0.06 -0.97 8.77
CA ASP A 96 -0.27 0.20 7.97
C ASP A 96 -1.79 0.44 7.91
N ALA A 97 -2.58 -0.64 7.77
CA ALA A 97 -4.03 -0.57 7.80
C ALA A 97 -4.59 -0.08 9.15
N GLN A 98 -3.88 -0.35 10.25
CA GLN A 98 -4.20 0.19 11.57
C GLN A 98 -3.75 1.66 11.72
N ALA A 99 -2.57 2.01 11.21
CA ALA A 99 -2.03 3.37 11.28
C ALA A 99 -2.85 4.39 10.45
N GLY A 100 -3.38 3.98 9.29
CA GLY A 100 -4.23 4.82 8.45
C GLY A 100 -5.68 4.99 8.96
N SER A 101 -6.01 4.42 10.12
CA SER A 101 -7.35 4.49 10.73
C SER A 101 -7.44 5.41 11.95
N ASN A 102 -6.32 6.03 12.37
CA ASN A 102 -6.24 7.05 13.43
C ASN A 102 -6.16 8.46 12.83
#